data_AF-A0A661UUQ1-F1
#
_entry.id   AF-A0A661UUQ1-F1
#
_cell.length_a   1.000
_cell.length_b   1.000
_cell.length_c   1.000
_cell.angle_alpha   90.00
_cell.angle_beta   90.00
_cell.angle_gamma   90.00
#
_symmetry.space_group_name_H-M   'P 1'
#
loop_
_entity.id
_entity.type
_entity.pdbx_description
1 polymer ?
#
loop_
_entity_poly.entity_id
_entity_poly.type
_entity_poly.pdbx_seq_one_letter_code
_entity_poly.pdbx_strand_id
1 'polypeptide(L)'
;MKFKDFLLLIKTPILLILLMIIIFSFMSYFFGFQLTLVKDRGVLMWIIHGLFYQLDFTHDLSLATWFISFIILVIASGFFLIGWGDREKLKISPTRQWFIRLFSVIAFILSADEILLLRDQLGKKIEDTTGLLDKINVEHLGYSWLFVYIPLALAGMIVFIFVFNKLIKNIKSVSHRFFINRYLSSIIILVPLYFILAFNGRYMLMSGTSSRLIPYFEGVLKTGILYCLYNFVLKIIESYNL
;
A
#
# COMPACT_ATOMS: atom_id res chain seq x y z
N MET A 1 22.16 -16.78 -0.28
CA MET A 1 21.01 -16.52 -1.19
C MET A 1 21.11 -15.09 -1.68
N LYS A 2 21.09 -14.82 -3.00
CA LYS A 2 21.10 -13.42 -3.48
C LYS A 2 19.76 -12.76 -3.19
N PHE A 3 19.71 -11.45 -3.03
CA PHE A 3 18.46 -10.75 -2.71
C PHE A 3 17.35 -11.00 -3.75
N LYS A 4 17.70 -11.07 -5.03
CA LYS A 4 16.80 -11.50 -6.10
C LYS A 4 16.17 -12.87 -5.83
N ASP A 5 16.94 -13.85 -5.37
CA ASP A 5 16.45 -15.20 -5.07
C ASP A 5 15.49 -15.18 -3.89
N PHE A 6 15.77 -14.35 -2.88
CA PHE A 6 14.86 -14.10 -1.75
C PHE A 6 13.52 -13.55 -2.23
N LEU A 7 13.52 -12.50 -3.05
CA LEU A 7 12.29 -11.92 -3.61
C LEU A 7 11.52 -12.95 -4.46
N LEU A 8 12.20 -13.77 -5.24
CA LEU A 8 11.53 -14.82 -6.00
C LEU A 8 10.88 -15.86 -5.08
N LEU A 9 11.58 -16.27 -4.03
CA LEU A 9 11.10 -17.25 -3.05
C LEU A 9 9.84 -16.77 -2.32
N ILE A 10 9.82 -15.51 -1.88
CA ILE A 10 8.70 -14.97 -1.08
C ILE A 10 7.53 -14.47 -1.94
N LYS A 11 7.66 -14.44 -3.28
CA LYS A 11 6.59 -13.98 -4.18
C LYS A 11 5.29 -14.75 -4.02
N THR A 12 5.37 -16.08 -4.03
CA THR A 12 4.19 -16.96 -3.90
C THR A 12 3.55 -16.83 -2.51
N PRO A 13 4.32 -16.89 -1.40
CA PRO A 13 3.80 -16.57 -0.08
C PRO A 13 3.10 -15.21 0.00
N ILE A 14 3.68 -14.15 -0.59
CA ILE A 14 3.06 -12.82 -0.64
C ILE A 14 1.69 -12.87 -1.30
N LEU A 15 1.60 -13.48 -2.48
CA LEU A 15 0.32 -13.58 -3.20
C LEU A 15 -0.73 -14.35 -2.40
N LEU A 16 -0.34 -15.49 -1.81
CA LEU A 16 -1.26 -16.32 -1.02
C LEU A 16 -1.78 -15.60 0.21
N ILE A 17 -0.90 -14.94 0.97
CA ILE A 17 -1.30 -14.23 2.19
C ILE A 17 -2.15 -13.00 1.83
N LEU A 18 -1.81 -12.26 0.78
CA LEU A 18 -2.66 -11.15 0.31
C LEU A 18 -4.05 -11.64 -0.10
N LEU A 19 -4.14 -12.77 -0.81
CA LEU A 19 -5.42 -13.36 -1.18
C LEU A 19 -6.21 -13.81 0.06
N MET A 20 -5.54 -14.42 1.03
CA MET A 20 -6.16 -14.78 2.31
C MET A 20 -6.69 -13.54 3.04
N ILE A 21 -5.89 -12.48 3.18
CA ILE A 21 -6.33 -11.22 3.80
C ILE A 21 -7.58 -10.67 3.11
N ILE A 22 -7.62 -10.65 1.78
CA ILE A 22 -8.80 -10.21 1.02
C ILE A 22 -10.01 -11.10 1.36
N ILE A 23 -9.88 -12.42 1.23
CA ILE A 23 -10.98 -13.36 1.48
C ILE A 23 -11.50 -13.23 2.91
N PHE A 24 -10.60 -13.23 3.89
CA PHE A 24 -10.96 -13.15 5.31
C PHE A 24 -11.61 -11.81 5.67
N SER A 25 -11.19 -10.71 5.05
CA SER A 25 -11.84 -9.41 5.23
C SER A 25 -13.27 -9.42 4.68
N PHE A 26 -13.49 -9.94 3.47
CA PHE A 26 -14.87 -10.08 2.96
C PHE A 26 -15.72 -11.06 3.77
N MET A 27 -15.11 -12.15 4.27
CA MET A 27 -15.80 -13.05 5.20
C MET A 27 -16.19 -12.32 6.50
N SER A 28 -15.28 -11.53 7.08
CA SER A 28 -15.56 -10.69 8.25
C SER A 28 -16.75 -9.76 7.99
N TYR A 29 -16.79 -9.12 6.82
CA TYR A 29 -17.92 -8.30 6.38
C TYR A 29 -19.26 -9.06 6.33
N PHE A 30 -19.31 -10.19 5.61
CA PHE A 30 -20.57 -10.92 5.38
C PHE A 30 -21.05 -11.71 6.60
N PHE A 31 -20.13 -12.33 7.34
CA PHE A 31 -20.46 -13.14 8.49
C PHE A 31 -20.59 -12.34 9.78
N GLY A 32 -20.16 -11.07 9.77
CA GLY A 32 -20.57 -10.05 10.72
C GLY A 32 -20.56 -10.56 12.16
N PHE A 33 -19.45 -11.13 12.60
CA PHE A 33 -19.35 -11.66 13.96
C PHE A 33 -19.38 -10.49 14.94
N GLN A 34 -20.59 -10.09 15.35
CA GLN A 34 -20.78 -9.16 16.44
C GLN A 34 -20.20 -9.79 17.70
N LEU A 35 -19.26 -9.10 18.37
CA LEU A 35 -18.57 -9.55 19.59
C LEU A 35 -19.54 -10.06 20.67
N THR A 36 -20.77 -9.52 20.69
CA THR A 36 -21.85 -9.92 21.60
C THR A 36 -22.37 -11.33 21.37
N LEU A 37 -22.32 -11.86 20.14
CA LEU A 37 -22.77 -13.22 19.81
C LEU A 37 -21.71 -14.30 20.03
N VAL A 38 -20.43 -13.91 20.17
CA VAL A 38 -19.30 -14.85 20.27
C VAL A 38 -19.08 -15.32 21.71
N LYS A 39 -19.39 -14.48 22.71
CA LYS A 39 -19.14 -14.77 24.13
C LYS A 39 -19.91 -16.01 24.63
N ASP A 40 -21.07 -16.30 24.04
CA ASP A 40 -21.94 -17.41 24.44
C ASP A 40 -21.77 -18.68 23.57
N ARG A 41 -20.91 -18.66 22.53
CA ARG A 41 -20.76 -19.75 21.54
C ARG A 41 -19.50 -20.62 21.71
N GLY A 42 -18.75 -20.43 22.80
CA GLY A 42 -17.61 -21.28 23.17
C GLY A 42 -16.26 -20.89 22.54
N VAL A 43 -15.18 -21.54 23.02
CA VAL A 43 -13.77 -21.20 22.74
C VAL A 43 -13.42 -21.24 21.25
N LEU A 44 -13.98 -22.20 20.48
CA LEU A 44 -13.70 -22.34 19.06
C LEU A 44 -14.19 -21.14 18.24
N MET A 45 -15.38 -20.62 18.58
CA MET A 45 -15.94 -19.45 17.91
C MET A 45 -15.15 -18.18 18.25
N TRP A 46 -14.60 -18.09 19.46
CA TRP A 46 -13.70 -17.02 19.87
C TRP A 46 -12.38 -17.04 19.10
N ILE A 47 -11.76 -18.20 18.91
CA ILE A 47 -10.52 -18.35 18.13
C ILE A 47 -10.76 -17.95 16.66
N ILE A 48 -11.84 -18.44 16.06
CA ILE A 48 -12.19 -18.11 14.66
C ILE A 48 -12.43 -16.61 14.50
N HIS A 49 -13.16 -15.99 15.45
CA HIS A 49 -13.37 -14.54 15.45
C HIS A 49 -12.05 -13.76 15.57
N GLY A 50 -11.15 -14.20 16.45
CA GLY A 50 -9.82 -13.60 16.59
C GLY A 50 -9.00 -13.68 15.29
N LEU A 51 -9.06 -14.81 14.58
CA LEU A 51 -8.39 -14.96 13.29
C LEU A 51 -8.97 -14.02 12.22
N PHE A 52 -10.30 -13.89 12.14
CA PHE A 52 -10.94 -12.94 11.22
C PHE A 52 -10.52 -11.50 11.54
N TYR A 53 -10.58 -11.10 12.81
CA TYR A 53 -10.16 -9.76 13.23
C TYR A 53 -8.70 -9.45 12.85
N GLN A 54 -7.80 -10.41 13.06
CA GLN A 54 -6.38 -10.24 12.77
C GLN A 54 -6.06 -10.21 11.26
N LEU A 55 -6.87 -10.89 10.43
CA LEU A 55 -6.69 -10.93 8.98
C LEU A 55 -7.54 -9.90 8.22
N ASP A 56 -8.32 -9.10 8.94
CA ASP A 56 -9.13 -8.01 8.39
C ASP A 56 -8.28 -6.74 8.21
N PHE A 57 -8.24 -6.20 7.00
CA PHE A 57 -7.51 -4.95 6.73
C PHE A 57 -8.28 -3.69 7.13
N THR A 58 -9.55 -3.81 7.55
CA THR A 58 -10.32 -2.67 8.08
C THR A 58 -9.97 -2.35 9.53
N HIS A 59 -9.24 -3.25 10.20
CA HIS A 59 -8.72 -3.05 11.54
C HIS A 59 -7.25 -2.65 11.49
N ASP A 60 -6.94 -1.51 12.11
CA ASP A 60 -5.58 -1.08 12.34
C ASP A 60 -4.89 -2.00 13.36
N LEU A 61 -3.55 -2.10 13.29
CA LEU A 61 -2.72 -2.92 14.19
C LEU A 61 -3.02 -4.43 14.14
N SER A 62 -3.70 -4.92 13.11
CA SER A 62 -3.96 -6.34 12.85
C SER A 62 -2.78 -7.04 12.16
N LEU A 63 -2.71 -8.38 12.19
CA LEU A 63 -1.71 -9.14 11.40
C LEU A 63 -1.70 -8.74 9.92
N ALA A 64 -2.86 -8.38 9.34
CA ALA A 64 -2.94 -7.88 7.98
C ALA A 64 -2.13 -6.58 7.80
N THR A 65 -2.25 -5.61 8.71
CA THR A 65 -1.49 -4.35 8.65
C THR A 65 0.02 -4.57 8.82
N TRP A 66 0.43 -5.46 9.73
CA TRP A 66 1.84 -5.85 9.90
C TRP A 66 2.40 -6.48 8.62
N PHE A 67 1.61 -7.35 7.97
CA PHE A 67 2.02 -7.98 6.73
C PHE A 67 2.12 -7.00 5.56
N ILE A 68 1.15 -6.08 5.44
CA ILE A 68 1.18 -4.97 4.48
C ILE A 68 2.44 -4.12 4.70
N SER A 69 2.74 -3.75 5.95
CA SER A 69 3.95 -3.01 6.33
C SER A 69 5.22 -3.76 5.89
N PHE A 70 5.29 -5.07 6.12
CA PHE A 70 6.41 -5.91 5.68
C PHE A 70 6.57 -5.90 4.15
N ILE A 71 5.48 -6.02 3.37
CA ILE A 71 5.57 -5.96 1.90
C ILE A 71 6.11 -4.60 1.45
N ILE A 72 5.64 -3.50 2.05
CA ILE A 72 6.14 -2.16 1.74
C ILE A 72 7.64 -2.07 2.06
N LEU A 73 8.11 -2.63 3.18
CA LEU A 73 9.52 -2.66 3.54
C LEU A 73 10.37 -3.44 2.51
N VAL A 74 9.86 -4.56 2.00
CA VAL A 74 10.51 -5.34 0.94
C VAL A 74 10.59 -4.52 -0.36
N ILE A 75 9.53 -3.80 -0.73
CA ILE A 75 9.52 -2.87 -1.87
C ILE A 75 10.54 -1.75 -1.65
N ALA A 76 10.58 -1.16 -0.46
CA ALA A 76 11.53 -0.11 -0.08
C ALA A 76 12.99 -0.58 -0.23
N SER A 77 13.27 -1.82 0.19
CA SER A 77 14.57 -2.47 0.05
C SER A 77 14.93 -2.70 -1.43
N GLY A 78 13.96 -3.05 -2.27
CA GLY A 78 14.21 -3.15 -3.71
C GLY A 78 14.48 -1.80 -4.37
N PHE A 79 13.78 -0.73 -3.98
CA PHE A 79 14.14 0.63 -4.40
C PHE A 79 15.51 1.05 -3.87
N PHE A 80 15.88 0.66 -2.65
CA PHE A 80 17.21 0.92 -2.10
C PHE A 80 18.29 0.31 -3.00
N LEU A 81 18.15 -0.96 -3.39
CA LEU A 81 19.13 -1.62 -4.27
C LEU A 81 19.23 -0.96 -5.65
N ILE A 82 18.10 -0.54 -6.23
CA ILE A 82 18.11 0.18 -7.51
C ILE A 82 18.75 1.58 -7.33
N GLY A 83 18.45 2.28 -6.23
CA GLY A 83 18.90 3.63 -5.95
C GLY A 83 20.37 3.74 -5.53
N TRP A 84 20.94 2.69 -4.93
CA TRP A 84 22.36 2.62 -4.57
C TRP A 84 23.19 1.72 -5.48
N GLY A 85 22.57 1.09 -6.48
CA GLY A 85 23.25 0.31 -7.49
C GLY A 85 24.14 1.14 -8.44
N ASP A 86 24.93 0.44 -9.24
CA ASP A 86 25.84 1.04 -10.22
C ASP A 86 25.07 1.79 -11.32
N ARG A 87 25.36 3.09 -11.46
CA ARG A 87 24.73 4.00 -12.43
C ARG A 87 25.03 3.59 -13.87
N GLU A 88 26.23 3.11 -14.16
CA GLU A 88 26.64 2.76 -15.52
C GLU A 88 25.87 1.53 -16.00
N LYS A 89 25.73 0.53 -15.12
CA LYS A 89 24.91 -0.66 -15.35
C LYS A 89 23.43 -0.30 -15.58
N LEU A 90 22.89 0.63 -14.79
CA LEU A 90 21.49 1.07 -14.86
C LEU A 90 21.21 2.07 -16.01
N LYS A 91 22.26 2.73 -16.52
CA LYS A 91 22.19 3.79 -17.54
C LYS A 91 21.23 4.92 -17.14
N ILE A 92 21.32 5.38 -15.88
CA ILE A 92 20.50 6.47 -15.32
C ILE A 92 21.35 7.67 -14.94
N SER A 93 20.75 8.87 -15.01
CA SER A 93 21.39 10.09 -14.55
C SER A 93 21.45 10.17 -13.01
N PRO A 94 22.38 10.94 -12.43
CA PRO A 94 22.47 11.15 -10.98
C PRO A 94 21.16 11.64 -10.36
N THR A 95 20.45 12.54 -11.05
CA THR A 95 19.16 13.07 -10.60
C THR A 95 18.09 11.98 -10.49
N ARG A 96 18.01 11.07 -11.47
CA ARG A 96 17.06 9.93 -11.42
C ARG A 96 17.42 8.98 -10.29
N GLN A 97 18.70 8.72 -10.10
CA GLN A 97 19.16 7.89 -8.99
C GLN A 97 18.76 8.50 -7.65
N TRP A 98 18.93 9.82 -7.47
CA TRP A 98 18.49 10.52 -6.27
C TRP A 98 16.99 10.35 -6.01
N PHE A 99 16.14 10.47 -7.03
CA PHE A 99 14.69 10.21 -6.89
C PHE A 99 14.38 8.77 -6.48
N ILE A 100 15.11 7.77 -6.98
CA ILE A 100 14.91 6.38 -6.58
C ILE A 100 15.28 6.18 -5.10
N ARG A 101 16.35 6.83 -4.63
CA ARG A 101 16.71 6.85 -3.20
C ARG A 101 15.61 7.49 -2.37
N LEU A 102 15.06 8.61 -2.84
CA LEU A 102 13.94 9.28 -2.19
C LEU A 102 12.71 8.36 -2.12
N PHE A 103 12.36 7.64 -3.19
CA PHE A 103 11.26 6.66 -3.17
C PHE A 103 11.51 5.51 -2.19
N SER A 104 12.75 5.08 -2.01
CA SER A 104 13.11 4.08 -0.99
C SER A 104 12.85 4.60 0.42
N VAL A 105 13.28 5.83 0.73
CA VAL A 105 13.03 6.47 2.03
C VAL A 105 11.54 6.69 2.27
N ILE A 106 10.80 7.18 1.26
CA ILE A 106 9.34 7.36 1.36
C ILE A 106 8.66 6.01 1.61
N ALA A 107 9.01 4.96 0.87
CA ALA A 107 8.44 3.63 1.08
C ALA A 107 8.75 3.09 2.49
N PHE A 108 9.96 3.34 3.01
CA PHE A 108 10.30 2.98 4.37
C PHE A 108 9.41 3.70 5.40
N ILE A 109 9.17 5.00 5.22
CA ILE A 109 8.26 5.77 6.08
C ILE A 109 6.82 5.25 5.96
N LEU A 110 6.36 4.92 4.75
CA LEU A 110 5.03 4.33 4.53
C LEU A 110 4.87 2.96 5.18
N SER A 111 5.94 2.17 5.25
CA SER A 111 5.94 0.90 6.00
C SER A 111 5.69 1.16 7.49
N ALA A 112 6.34 2.17 8.07
CA ALA A 112 6.12 2.55 9.46
C ALA A 112 4.72 3.16 9.71
N ASP A 113 4.20 3.94 8.75
CA ASP A 113 2.85 4.51 8.80
C ASP A 113 1.76 3.45 8.99
N GLU A 114 1.90 2.29 8.34
CA GLU A 114 0.93 1.20 8.45
C GLU A 114 0.80 0.60 9.86
N ILE A 115 1.83 0.75 10.69
CA ILE A 115 1.82 0.28 12.08
C ILE A 115 1.52 1.43 13.05
N LEU A 116 2.10 2.61 12.80
CA LEU A 116 2.05 3.73 13.74
C LEU A 116 0.91 4.72 13.47
N LEU A 117 0.18 4.57 12.35
CA LEU A 117 -0.92 5.45 11.93
C LEU A 117 -0.49 6.92 11.86
N LEU A 118 0.71 7.18 11.32
CA LEU A 118 1.33 8.50 11.28
C LEU A 118 0.48 9.50 10.49
N ARG A 119 -0.15 9.06 9.39
CA ARG A 119 -1.03 9.89 8.56
C ARG A 119 -2.23 10.40 9.35
N ASP A 120 -2.84 9.58 10.20
CA ASP A 120 -4.00 9.98 10.98
C ASP A 120 -3.58 10.92 12.11
N GLN A 121 -2.42 10.68 12.75
CA GLN A 121 -1.85 11.60 13.73
C GLN A 121 -1.50 12.96 13.12
N LEU A 122 -0.90 12.98 11.93
CA LEU A 122 -0.60 14.21 11.19
C LEU A 122 -1.89 14.94 10.80
N GLY A 123 -2.88 14.22 10.31
CA GLY A 123 -4.18 14.77 9.96
C GLY A 123 -4.86 15.43 11.16
N LYS A 124 -4.86 14.77 12.33
CA LYS A 124 -5.43 15.34 13.56
C LYS A 124 -4.73 16.64 13.95
N LYS A 125 -3.40 16.65 13.91
CA LYS A 125 -2.62 17.85 14.22
C LYS A 125 -2.94 19.00 13.26
N ILE A 126 -3.18 18.70 11.98
CA ILE A 126 -3.60 19.71 10.99
C ILE A 126 -4.98 20.26 11.36
N GLU A 127 -5.95 19.39 11.65
CA GLU A 127 -7.30 19.77 12.09
C GLU A 127 -7.24 20.68 13.31
N ASP A 128 -6.55 20.25 14.37
CA ASP A 128 -6.40 20.99 15.63
C ASP A 128 -5.74 22.37 15.44
N THR A 129 -4.86 22.53 14.44
CA THR A 129 -4.11 23.77 14.24
C THR A 129 -4.84 24.75 13.32
N THR A 130 -5.55 24.26 12.31
CA THR A 130 -6.17 25.12 11.28
C THR A 130 -7.68 25.29 11.48
N GLY A 131 -8.31 24.50 12.36
CA GLY A 131 -9.76 24.39 12.45
C GLY A 131 -10.37 23.76 11.19
N LEU A 132 -9.57 23.03 10.39
CA LEU A 132 -10.09 22.30 9.24
C LEU A 132 -11.06 21.25 9.77
N LEU A 133 -12.29 21.25 9.24
CA LEU A 133 -13.35 20.29 9.59
C LEU A 133 -14.04 20.52 10.95
N ASP A 134 -13.80 21.66 11.61
CA ASP A 134 -14.55 22.08 12.80
C ASP A 134 -16.06 22.03 12.55
N LYS A 135 -16.82 21.52 13.53
CA LYS A 135 -18.29 21.42 13.52
C LYS A 135 -18.85 20.42 12.49
N ILE A 136 -18.03 19.51 11.98
CA ILE A 136 -18.46 18.40 11.13
C ILE A 136 -18.35 17.10 11.93
N ASN A 137 -19.18 16.11 11.64
CA ASN A 137 -19.23 14.80 12.34
C ASN A 137 -17.91 13.98 12.35
N VAL A 138 -16.84 14.50 11.75
CA VAL A 138 -15.54 13.84 11.61
C VAL A 138 -14.38 14.64 12.23
N GLU A 139 -14.71 15.68 12.97
CA GLU A 139 -13.72 16.51 13.68
C GLU A 139 -12.79 15.64 14.54
N HIS A 140 -11.49 15.91 14.49
CA HIS A 140 -10.42 15.18 15.20
C HIS A 140 -10.27 13.69 14.83
N LEU A 141 -10.83 13.23 13.72
CA LEU A 141 -10.58 11.87 13.21
C LEU A 141 -9.32 11.80 12.33
N GLY A 142 -8.75 12.95 11.96
CA GLY A 142 -7.49 13.04 11.22
C GLY A 142 -7.64 12.96 9.71
N TYR A 143 -8.82 13.17 9.13
CA TYR A 143 -9.06 13.08 7.69
C TYR A 143 -8.38 14.15 6.85
N SER A 144 -7.88 15.21 7.49
CA SER A 144 -7.17 16.28 6.79
C SER A 144 -5.88 15.82 6.08
N TRP A 145 -5.33 14.64 6.43
CA TRP A 145 -4.19 14.09 5.72
C TRP A 145 -4.48 13.84 4.24
N LEU A 146 -5.72 13.51 3.85
CA LEU A 146 -6.11 13.26 2.46
C LEU A 146 -5.88 14.49 1.57
N PHE A 147 -6.17 15.69 2.08
CA PHE A 147 -5.99 16.94 1.31
C PHE A 147 -4.52 17.24 1.01
N VAL A 148 -3.61 16.77 1.85
CA VAL A 148 -2.16 16.92 1.66
C VAL A 148 -1.58 15.77 0.84
N TYR A 149 -2.00 14.55 1.14
CA TYR A 149 -1.41 13.34 0.56
C TYR A 149 -1.88 13.11 -0.88
N ILE A 150 -3.13 13.44 -1.26
CA ILE A 150 -3.59 13.22 -2.63
C ILE A 150 -2.76 14.03 -3.63
N PRO A 151 -2.56 15.37 -3.48
CA PRO A 151 -1.71 16.14 -4.38
C PRO A 151 -0.26 15.63 -4.42
N LEU A 152 0.31 15.31 -3.25
CA LEU A 152 1.68 14.80 -3.14
C LEU A 152 1.84 13.43 -3.81
N ALA A 153 0.87 12.53 -3.63
CA ALA A 153 0.89 11.21 -4.24
C ALA A 153 0.74 11.29 -5.77
N LEU A 154 -0.11 12.18 -6.28
CA LEU A 154 -0.25 12.43 -7.72
C LEU A 154 1.04 12.99 -8.32
N ALA A 155 1.64 14.00 -7.69
CA ALA A 155 2.93 14.55 -8.12
C ALA A 155 4.04 13.49 -8.06
N GLY A 156 4.10 12.73 -6.96
CA GLY A 156 5.03 11.61 -6.78
C GLY A 156 4.86 10.53 -7.84
N MET A 157 3.62 10.21 -8.23
CA MET A 157 3.31 9.25 -9.29
C MET A 157 3.83 9.74 -10.65
N ILE A 158 3.65 11.03 -10.99
CA ILE A 158 4.19 11.61 -12.23
C ILE A 158 5.72 11.48 -12.26
N VAL A 159 6.39 11.85 -11.17
CA VAL A 159 7.85 11.70 -11.03
C VAL A 159 8.27 10.24 -11.13
N PHE A 160 7.54 9.33 -10.48
CA PHE A 160 7.79 7.89 -10.52
C PHE A 160 7.75 7.36 -11.95
N ILE A 161 6.69 7.66 -12.70
CA ILE A 161 6.53 7.27 -14.11
C ILE A 161 7.71 7.80 -14.94
N PHE A 162 8.06 9.08 -14.78
CA PHE A 162 9.14 9.69 -15.56
C PHE A 162 10.51 9.07 -15.27
N VAL A 163 10.81 8.82 -13.99
CA VAL A 163 12.07 8.21 -13.55
C VAL A 163 12.18 6.79 -14.09
N PHE A 164 11.16 5.97 -13.88
CA PHE A 164 11.21 4.55 -14.21
C PHE A 164 10.98 4.24 -15.70
N ASN A 165 10.26 5.07 -16.45
CA ASN A 165 10.13 4.87 -17.91
C ASN A 165 11.48 4.82 -18.63
N LYS A 166 12.48 5.58 -18.16
CA LYS A 166 13.82 5.54 -18.76
C LYS A 166 14.57 4.26 -18.39
N LEU A 167 14.44 3.80 -17.13
CA LEU A 167 14.96 2.50 -16.72
C LEU A 167 14.38 1.38 -17.60
N ILE A 168 13.05 1.37 -17.78
CA ILE A 168 12.39 0.35 -18.59
C ILE A 168 12.87 0.38 -20.04
N LYS A 169 13.02 1.57 -20.64
CA LYS A 169 13.52 1.72 -22.02
C LYS A 169 14.90 1.09 -22.22
N ASN A 170 15.76 1.10 -21.20
CA ASN A 170 17.13 0.59 -21.26
C ASN A 170 17.23 -0.95 -21.12
N ILE A 171 16.12 -1.63 -20.78
CA ILE A 171 16.09 -3.10 -20.66
C ILE A 171 16.11 -3.73 -22.05
N LYS A 172 17.03 -4.66 -22.30
CA LYS A 172 17.20 -5.32 -23.61
C LYS A 172 16.03 -6.25 -23.95
N SER A 173 15.54 -7.03 -22.97
CA SER A 173 14.49 -8.02 -23.21
C SER A 173 13.12 -7.37 -23.42
N VAL A 174 12.51 -7.60 -24.58
CA VAL A 174 11.17 -7.10 -24.94
C VAL A 174 10.10 -7.65 -23.99
N SER A 175 10.17 -8.95 -23.65
CA SER A 175 9.25 -9.59 -22.72
C SER A 175 9.30 -8.94 -21.34
N HIS A 176 10.51 -8.72 -20.79
CA HIS A 176 10.65 -8.05 -19.49
C HIS A 176 10.06 -6.63 -19.51
N ARG A 177 10.35 -5.85 -20.57
CA ARG A 177 9.77 -4.51 -20.72
C ARG A 177 8.24 -4.53 -20.75
N PHE A 178 7.65 -5.47 -21.47
CA PHE A 178 6.19 -5.62 -21.55
C PHE A 178 5.59 -5.87 -20.16
N PHE A 179 6.13 -6.82 -19.39
CA PHE A 179 5.63 -7.10 -18.04
C PHE A 179 5.82 -5.91 -17.09
N ILE A 180 6.98 -5.24 -17.11
CA ILE A 180 7.23 -4.09 -16.24
C ILE A 180 6.28 -2.93 -16.60
N ASN A 181 6.06 -2.67 -17.88
CA ASN A 181 5.08 -1.67 -18.33
C ASN A 181 3.65 -2.03 -17.88
N ARG A 182 3.26 -3.30 -17.95
CA ARG A 182 1.95 -3.74 -17.46
C ARG A 182 1.79 -3.43 -15.97
N TYR A 183 2.78 -3.74 -15.14
CA TYR A 183 2.72 -3.41 -13.71
C TYR A 183 2.71 -1.90 -13.47
N LEU A 184 3.49 -1.13 -14.22
CA LEU A 184 3.48 0.33 -14.14
C LEU A 184 2.10 0.90 -14.50
N SER A 185 1.49 0.46 -15.59
CA SER A 185 0.14 0.86 -15.99
C SER A 185 -0.90 0.48 -14.93
N SER A 186 -0.80 -0.70 -14.32
CA SER A 186 -1.67 -1.09 -13.21
C SER A 186 -1.52 -0.15 -12.01
N ILE A 187 -0.30 0.24 -11.64
CA ILE A 187 -0.06 1.21 -10.55
C ILE A 187 -0.71 2.57 -10.89
N ILE A 188 -0.55 3.05 -12.13
CA ILE A 188 -1.13 4.32 -12.61
C ILE A 188 -2.65 4.34 -12.49
N ILE A 189 -3.31 3.19 -12.68
CA ILE A 189 -4.77 3.08 -12.59
C ILE A 189 -5.21 2.88 -11.15
N LEU A 190 -4.56 1.98 -10.41
CA LEU A 190 -4.99 1.59 -9.07
C LEU A 190 -4.77 2.70 -8.04
N VAL A 191 -3.69 3.49 -8.14
CA VAL A 191 -3.39 4.56 -7.17
C VAL A 191 -4.48 5.65 -7.17
N PRO A 192 -4.89 6.24 -8.31
CA PRO A 192 -6.02 7.16 -8.34
C PRO A 192 -7.32 6.53 -7.86
N LEU A 193 -7.62 5.29 -8.26
CA LEU A 193 -8.83 4.59 -7.80
C LEU A 193 -8.84 4.40 -6.28
N TYR A 194 -7.70 4.08 -5.69
CA TYR A 194 -7.54 3.98 -4.24
C TYR A 194 -7.87 5.31 -3.57
N PHE A 195 -7.29 6.42 -4.05
CA PHE A 195 -7.56 7.73 -3.46
C PHE A 195 -9.02 8.19 -3.67
N ILE A 196 -9.64 7.86 -4.80
CA ILE A 196 -11.06 8.14 -5.04
C ILE A 196 -11.92 7.37 -4.04
N LEU A 197 -11.64 6.08 -3.80
CA LEU A 197 -12.39 5.29 -2.81
C LEU A 197 -12.13 5.76 -1.38
N ALA A 198 -10.89 6.05 -1.02
CA ALA A 198 -10.55 6.57 0.30
C ALA A 198 -11.27 7.90 0.55
N PHE A 199 -11.20 8.83 -0.40
CA PHE A 199 -11.87 10.13 -0.31
C PHE A 199 -13.40 9.97 -0.22
N ASN A 200 -14.00 9.13 -1.08
CA ASN A 200 -15.44 8.89 -1.07
C ASN A 200 -15.90 8.21 0.23
N GLY A 201 -15.15 7.22 0.71
CA GLY A 201 -15.42 6.55 1.99
C GLY A 201 -15.45 7.53 3.16
N ARG A 202 -14.51 8.48 3.19
CA ARG A 202 -14.49 9.53 4.22
C ARG A 202 -15.58 10.58 4.01
N TYR A 203 -15.86 11.00 2.78
CA TYR A 203 -16.95 11.92 2.47
C TYR A 203 -18.32 11.36 2.87
N MET A 204 -18.56 10.07 2.63
CA MET A 204 -19.78 9.39 3.07
C MET A 204 -19.91 9.47 4.61
N LEU A 205 -18.84 9.14 5.35
CA LEU A 205 -18.83 9.29 6.82
C LEU A 205 -19.15 10.73 7.27
N MET A 206 -18.59 11.74 6.60
CA MET A 206 -18.89 13.16 6.86
C MET A 206 -20.37 13.50 6.68
N SER A 207 -20.99 12.98 5.61
CA SER A 207 -22.41 13.19 5.30
C SER A 207 -23.37 12.37 6.18
N GLY A 208 -22.86 11.63 7.16
CA GLY A 208 -23.67 10.75 8.02
C GLY A 208 -24.16 9.48 7.32
N THR A 209 -23.65 9.18 6.14
CA THR A 209 -23.94 7.95 5.39
C THR A 209 -22.77 7.00 5.52
N SER A 210 -22.94 5.81 6.09
CA SER A 210 -21.83 4.84 6.17
C SER A 210 -22.04 3.70 5.19
N SER A 211 -21.24 3.64 4.11
CA SER A 211 -21.12 2.40 3.34
C SER A 211 -20.10 1.49 4.00
N ARG A 212 -20.60 0.42 4.62
CA ARG A 212 -19.74 -0.59 5.26
C ARG A 212 -18.82 -1.33 4.28
N LEU A 213 -19.08 -1.26 2.97
CA LEU A 213 -18.32 -1.95 1.92
C LEU A 213 -17.10 -1.17 1.40
N ILE A 214 -17.11 0.17 1.43
CA ILE A 214 -16.04 0.96 0.82
C ILE A 214 -14.66 0.65 1.41
N PRO A 215 -14.49 0.53 2.74
CA PRO A 215 -13.20 0.13 3.32
C PRO A 215 -12.68 -1.18 2.76
N TYR A 216 -13.59 -2.12 2.43
CA TYR A 216 -13.24 -3.41 1.84
C TYR A 216 -12.63 -3.29 0.45
N PHE A 217 -13.23 -2.49 -0.41
CA PHE A 217 -12.68 -2.21 -1.74
C PHE A 217 -11.40 -1.38 -1.68
N GLU A 218 -11.29 -0.44 -0.75
CA GLU A 218 -10.05 0.31 -0.50
C GLU A 218 -8.89 -0.63 -0.19
N GLY A 219 -9.08 -1.60 0.71
CA GLY A 219 -8.09 -2.62 1.04
C GLY A 219 -7.68 -3.50 -0.14
N VAL A 220 -8.64 -3.89 -1.00
CA VAL A 220 -8.33 -4.64 -2.23
C VAL A 220 -7.48 -3.81 -3.20
N LEU A 221 -7.81 -2.53 -3.40
CA LEU A 221 -7.00 -1.67 -4.27
C LEU A 221 -5.60 -1.48 -3.71
N LYS A 222 -5.47 -1.25 -2.41
CA LYS A 222 -4.18 -1.12 -1.73
C LYS A 222 -3.30 -2.36 -1.88
N THR A 223 -3.86 -3.54 -1.60
CA THR A 223 -3.14 -4.82 -1.77
C THR A 223 -2.76 -5.08 -3.23
N GLY A 224 -3.63 -4.70 -4.18
CA GLY A 224 -3.34 -4.71 -5.61
C GLY A 224 -2.16 -3.80 -6.00
N ILE A 225 -2.13 -2.56 -5.49
CA ILE A 225 -1.02 -1.61 -5.71
C ILE A 225 0.30 -2.21 -5.21
N LEU A 226 0.31 -2.77 -4.00
CA LEU A 226 1.50 -3.38 -3.41
C LEU A 226 1.98 -4.58 -4.21
N TYR A 227 1.08 -5.45 -4.65
CA TYR A 227 1.43 -6.57 -5.51
C TYR A 227 2.03 -6.12 -6.84
N CYS A 228 1.46 -5.09 -7.48
CA CYS A 228 2.01 -4.53 -8.72
C CYS A 228 3.38 -3.89 -8.50
N LEU A 229 3.55 -3.08 -7.45
CA LEU A 229 4.84 -2.46 -7.09
C LEU A 229 5.92 -3.50 -6.78
N TYR A 230 5.56 -4.54 -6.02
CA TYR A 230 6.44 -5.66 -5.72
C TYR A 230 6.98 -6.33 -6.99
N ASN A 231 6.07 -6.74 -7.89
CA ASN A 231 6.47 -7.40 -9.13
C ASN A 231 7.23 -6.46 -10.07
N PHE A 232 6.86 -5.19 -10.09
CA PHE A 232 7.56 -4.15 -10.82
C PHE A 232 9.03 -4.05 -10.39
N VAL A 233 9.27 -3.91 -9.08
CA VAL A 233 10.62 -3.82 -8.50
C VAL A 233 11.41 -5.11 -8.74
N LEU A 234 10.81 -6.27 -8.48
CA LEU A 234 11.41 -7.58 -8.73
C LEU A 234 11.87 -7.70 -10.19
N LYS A 235 11.02 -7.34 -11.15
CA LYS A 235 11.35 -7.44 -12.58
C LYS A 235 12.44 -6.48 -13.02
N ILE A 236 12.54 -5.30 -12.40
CA ILE A 236 13.67 -4.39 -12.62
C ILE A 236 14.96 -5.02 -12.09
N ILE A 237 14.96 -5.51 -10.84
CA ILE A 237 16.10 -6.19 -10.23
C ILE A 237 16.56 -7.38 -11.08
N GLU A 238 15.63 -8.19 -11.58
CA GLU A 238 15.93 -9.29 -12.50
C GLU A 238 16.59 -8.82 -13.79
N SER A 239 16.06 -7.75 -14.39
CA SER A 239 16.53 -7.24 -15.70
C SER A 239 17.94 -6.68 -15.64
N TYR A 240 18.35 -6.18 -14.47
CA TYR A 240 19.66 -5.62 -14.22
C TYR A 240 20.58 -6.53 -13.41
N ASN A 241 20.16 -7.75 -13.05
CA ASN A 241 20.90 -8.68 -12.19
C ASN A 241 21.50 -7.97 -10.97
N LEU A 242 20.65 -7.22 -10.25
CA LEU A 242 20.98 -6.59 -8.97
C LEU A 242 20.88 -7.60 -7.83
#